data_AF-A0A4Q2YII3-F1
#
_entry.id   AF-A0A4Q2YII3-F1
#
_cell.length_a   1.000
_cell.length_b   1.000
_cell.length_c   1.000
_cell.angle_alpha   90.00
_cell.angle_beta   90.00
_cell.angle_gamma   90.00
#
_symmetry.space_group_name_H-M   'P 1'
#
loop_
_entity.id
_entity.type
_entity.pdbx_description
1 polymer ?
#
loop_
_entity_poly.entity_id
_entity_poly.type
_entity_poly.pdbx_seq_one_letter_code
_entity_poly.pdbx_strand_id
1 'polypeptide(L)'
;MKPKALLLPLVAIIAAAFLLISQSRAISSAREQEALLRKQIAGANGDSPSPPATDAASNRKHTTPKGFVNWLRLAELTGQYNPGGIFATQERKRAEKRIQAMSQAELLAALEQVKSLDLDTSALFKIVELLFTELGKKDPEAAAKLLIDPGNDHIILSGILKGSILANWAKRDLPGALAWFDQEIAAGSFTSKSLDGSNGQRLSFEAAFLARLSLSDPETAVQRLAAYPPEERSAIFIVITQSDRYITGTTDVTELASRVALARGGLSAEQQAKIISDSIGSFAGAGDYGKVADFLEQVAATPEERASSVAAAAGERFQNLGRKGTLTTAEVDRFREWATGQTPEKVDEFTGRALAVVAADRRTATDRLAGISELLSHYQESSGNDDVLLGFLGTWYYWGNVEKARSLAEQIHDPERRARFLGSLSTDVRSP
;
A
#
# COMPACT_ATOMS: atom_id res chain seq x y z
N MET A 1 13.76 -24.42 -40.75
CA MET A 1 13.10 -25.17 -39.65
C MET A 1 13.57 -24.55 -38.34
N LYS A 2 12.66 -23.94 -37.56
CA LYS A 2 12.99 -23.10 -36.40
C LYS A 2 13.00 -23.94 -35.10
N PRO A 3 14.03 -23.87 -34.25
CA PRO A 3 14.05 -24.55 -32.95
C PRO A 3 13.36 -23.63 -31.93
N LYS A 4 12.03 -23.72 -31.80
CA LYS A 4 11.27 -22.98 -30.77
C LYS A 4 10.68 -23.90 -29.68
N ALA A 5 10.86 -25.21 -29.79
CA ALA A 5 10.22 -26.18 -28.88
C ALA A 5 11.00 -26.49 -27.59
N LEU A 6 12.25 -26.01 -27.43
CA LEU A 6 13.11 -26.38 -26.29
C LEU A 6 13.32 -25.27 -25.24
N LEU A 7 12.85 -24.04 -25.49
CA LEU A 7 13.07 -22.90 -24.57
C LEU A 7 12.18 -22.95 -23.30
N LEU A 8 10.93 -23.37 -23.44
CA LEU A 8 9.98 -23.49 -22.32
C LEU A 8 10.37 -24.51 -21.24
N PRO A 9 10.77 -25.77 -21.58
CA PRO A 9 11.18 -26.73 -20.56
C PRO A 9 12.47 -26.30 -19.83
N LEU A 10 13.39 -25.59 -20.50
CA LEU A 10 14.63 -25.13 -19.88
C LEU A 10 14.38 -24.02 -18.84
N VAL A 11 13.48 -23.07 -19.13
CA VAL A 11 13.08 -22.01 -18.19
C VAL A 11 12.36 -22.59 -16.96
N ALA A 12 11.52 -23.61 -17.15
CA ALA A 12 10.86 -24.30 -16.03
C ALA A 12 11.85 -25.04 -15.12
N ILE A 13 12.87 -25.69 -15.69
CA ILE A 13 13.94 -26.36 -14.92
C ILE A 13 14.77 -25.34 -14.13
N ILE A 14 15.09 -24.19 -14.72
CA ILE A 14 15.85 -23.12 -14.04
C ILE A 14 15.03 -22.51 -12.90
N ALA A 15 13.73 -22.26 -13.11
CA ALA A 15 12.84 -21.75 -12.07
C ALA A 15 12.66 -22.75 -10.91
N ALA A 16 12.51 -24.04 -11.21
CA ALA A 16 12.44 -25.10 -10.20
C ALA A 16 13.77 -25.25 -9.43
N ALA A 17 14.91 -25.16 -10.10
CA ALA A 17 16.22 -25.15 -9.46
C ALA A 17 16.41 -23.93 -8.55
N PHE A 18 15.96 -22.75 -8.96
CA PHE A 18 16.02 -21.54 -8.14
C PHE A 18 15.14 -21.64 -6.89
N LEU A 19 13.93 -22.20 -7.01
CA LEU A 19 13.03 -22.49 -5.89
C LEU A 19 13.61 -23.53 -4.93
N LEU A 20 14.23 -24.59 -5.45
CA LEU A 20 14.90 -25.61 -4.64
C LEU A 20 16.14 -25.05 -3.92
N ILE A 21 16.88 -24.14 -4.54
CA ILE A 21 18.02 -23.45 -3.91
C ILE A 21 17.54 -22.45 -2.86
N SER A 22 16.43 -21.74 -3.07
CA SER A 22 15.86 -20.86 -2.05
C SER A 22 15.29 -21.64 -0.87
N GLN A 23 14.65 -22.79 -1.12
CA GLN A 23 14.15 -23.66 -0.07
C GLN A 23 15.29 -24.36 0.69
N SER A 24 16.38 -24.75 0.03
CA SER A 24 17.54 -25.34 0.71
C SER A 24 18.26 -24.33 1.61
N ARG A 25 18.33 -23.04 1.22
CA ARG A 25 18.83 -21.96 2.09
C ARG A 25 17.94 -21.74 3.31
N ALA A 26 16.61 -21.77 3.15
CA ALA A 26 15.68 -21.67 4.26
C ALA A 26 15.83 -22.86 5.23
N ILE A 27 15.95 -24.09 4.71
CA ILE A 27 16.16 -25.31 5.51
C ILE A 27 17.53 -25.30 6.22
N SER A 28 18.59 -24.82 5.56
CA SER A 28 19.90 -24.67 6.20
C SER A 28 19.86 -23.65 7.34
N SER A 29 19.18 -22.51 7.16
CA SER A 29 19.01 -21.52 8.24
C SER A 29 18.19 -22.07 9.41
N ALA A 30 17.16 -22.87 9.13
CA ALA A 30 16.35 -23.52 10.15
C ALA A 30 17.16 -24.59 10.92
N ARG A 31 18.04 -25.34 10.22
CA ARG A 31 18.94 -26.32 10.86
C ARG A 31 20.03 -25.65 11.70
N GLU A 32 20.56 -24.50 11.27
CA GLU A 32 21.50 -23.72 12.08
C GLU A 32 20.83 -23.17 13.35
N GLN A 33 19.59 -22.70 13.24
CA GLN A 33 18.78 -22.27 14.39
C GLN A 33 18.45 -23.44 15.33
N GLU A 34 18.10 -24.62 14.80
CA GLU A 34 17.88 -25.82 15.60
C GLU A 34 19.15 -26.27 16.32
N ALA A 35 20.32 -26.21 15.66
CA ALA A 35 21.61 -26.54 16.26
C ALA A 35 22.01 -25.57 17.40
N LEU A 36 21.71 -24.27 17.23
CA LEU A 36 21.88 -23.26 18.27
C LEU A 36 20.97 -23.51 19.47
N LEU A 37 19.70 -23.82 19.23
CA LEU A 37 18.72 -24.15 20.28
C LEU A 37 19.10 -25.43 21.02
N ARG A 38 19.53 -26.48 20.30
CA ARG A 38 20.02 -27.73 20.92
C ARG A 38 21.27 -27.50 21.76
N LYS A 39 22.21 -26.63 21.32
CA LYS A 39 23.37 -26.24 22.14
C LYS A 39 22.96 -25.48 23.40
N GLN A 40 21.96 -24.61 23.34
CA GLN A 40 21.46 -23.86 24.50
C GLN A 40 20.73 -24.78 25.50
N ILE A 41 19.94 -25.74 25.02
CA ILE A 41 19.24 -26.72 25.87
C ILE A 41 20.24 -27.71 26.50
N ALA A 42 21.25 -28.16 25.75
CA ALA A 42 22.31 -29.02 26.29
C ALA A 42 23.20 -28.29 27.32
N GLY A 43 23.43 -26.98 27.13
CA GLY A 43 24.13 -26.13 28.10
C GLY A 43 23.32 -25.84 29.37
N ALA A 44 21.99 -25.88 29.30
CA ALA A 44 21.11 -25.67 30.44
C ALA A 44 20.86 -26.96 31.28
N ASN A 45 21.12 -28.13 30.72
CA ASN A 45 20.90 -29.44 31.37
C ASN A 45 22.19 -30.14 31.82
N GLY A 46 23.36 -29.50 31.68
CA GLY A 46 24.65 -30.03 32.13
C GLY A 46 24.92 -29.67 33.58
N ASP A 47 24.79 -30.65 34.48
CA ASP A 47 25.13 -30.55 35.89
C ASP A 47 26.64 -30.37 36.13
N SER A 48 26.97 -29.59 37.17
CA SER A 48 28.27 -29.43 37.88
C SER A 48 29.09 -28.18 37.56
N PRO A 49 29.95 -27.72 38.50
CA PRO A 49 29.69 -27.44 39.91
C PRO A 49 30.12 -25.98 40.24
N SER A 50 29.59 -25.40 41.32
CA SER A 50 30.06 -24.09 41.83
C SER A 50 31.53 -24.16 42.25
N PRO A 51 32.37 -23.19 41.81
CA PRO A 51 33.23 -22.49 42.77
C PRO A 51 33.48 -21.01 42.39
N PRO A 52 34.26 -20.27 43.19
CA PRO A 52 33.84 -19.57 44.40
C PRO A 52 33.54 -18.08 44.11
N ALA A 53 32.88 -17.45 45.08
CA ALA A 53 32.69 -16.01 45.13
C ALA A 53 34.02 -15.26 44.86
N THR A 54 34.12 -14.58 43.73
CA THR A 54 35.12 -13.55 43.47
C THR A 54 34.45 -12.39 42.77
N ASP A 55 34.65 -11.23 43.36
CA ASP A 55 34.05 -9.94 43.02
C ASP A 55 34.25 -9.55 41.56
N ALA A 56 33.17 -9.58 40.78
CA ALA A 56 33.05 -8.77 39.58
C ALA A 56 31.57 -8.58 39.22
N ALA A 57 30.83 -7.92 40.10
CA ALA A 57 29.60 -7.22 39.72
C ALA A 57 29.94 -6.06 38.77
N SER A 58 30.36 -6.37 37.55
CA SER A 58 30.33 -5.41 36.43
C SER A 58 28.87 -5.28 36.00
N ASN A 59 28.12 -4.50 36.79
CA ASN A 59 26.94 -3.77 36.33
C ASN A 59 27.31 -3.02 35.04
N ARG A 60 27.11 -3.62 33.86
CA ARG A 60 26.93 -2.84 32.63
C ARG A 60 25.54 -2.21 32.67
N LYS A 61 25.35 -1.27 33.59
CA LYS A 61 24.47 -0.14 33.34
C LYS A 61 25.12 0.62 32.20
N HIS A 62 24.69 0.36 30.97
CA HIS A 62 24.79 1.35 29.91
C HIS A 62 23.84 2.50 30.26
N THR A 63 24.19 3.28 31.28
CA THR A 63 23.70 4.64 31.43
C THR A 63 24.28 5.42 30.27
N THR A 64 23.53 5.48 29.17
CA THR A 64 23.79 6.45 28.11
C THR A 64 23.91 7.84 28.75
N PRO A 65 24.89 8.66 28.35
CA PRO A 65 24.95 10.06 28.72
C PRO A 65 23.59 10.71 28.50
N LYS A 66 23.16 11.60 29.41
CA LYS A 66 21.96 12.42 29.22
C LYS A 66 22.03 13.06 27.84
N GLY A 67 21.16 12.61 26.92
CA GLY A 67 21.06 13.16 25.56
C GLY A 67 21.47 12.25 24.40
N PHE A 68 21.97 11.02 24.65
CA PHE A 68 22.36 10.10 23.57
C PHE A 68 21.29 9.02 23.30
N VAL A 69 21.02 8.71 22.02
CA VAL A 69 20.10 7.64 21.63
C VAL A 69 20.87 6.32 21.61
N ASN A 70 20.44 5.34 22.41
CA ASN A 70 21.02 4.00 22.37
C ASN A 70 20.46 3.24 21.14
N TRP A 71 21.21 3.24 20.04
CA TRP A 71 20.79 2.61 18.78
C TRP A 71 20.57 1.11 18.87
N LEU A 72 21.42 0.38 19.63
CA LEU A 72 21.25 -1.06 19.87
C LEU A 72 19.94 -1.34 20.62
N ARG A 73 19.66 -0.53 21.66
CA ARG A 73 18.40 -0.64 22.39
C ARG A 73 17.20 -0.29 21.50
N LEU A 74 17.33 0.73 20.65
CA LEU A 74 16.26 1.08 19.70
C LEU A 74 16.04 -0.04 18.67
N ALA A 75 17.10 -0.71 18.23
CA ALA A 75 17.03 -1.88 17.34
C ALA A 75 16.26 -3.02 18.00
N GLU A 76 16.58 -3.37 19.25
CA GLU A 76 15.83 -4.35 20.04
C GLU A 76 14.33 -3.99 20.15
N LEU A 77 14.04 -2.71 20.41
CA LEU A 77 12.66 -2.21 20.54
C LEU A 77 11.89 -2.15 19.22
N THR A 78 12.58 -2.24 18.08
CA THR A 78 11.99 -2.15 16.73
C THR A 78 11.98 -3.49 15.99
N GLY A 79 12.62 -4.54 16.51
CA GLY A 79 12.63 -5.91 15.96
C GLY A 79 11.26 -6.61 15.95
N GLN A 80 11.15 -7.71 15.19
CA GLN A 80 9.88 -8.35 14.81
C GLN A 80 9.13 -9.11 15.93
N TYR A 81 9.68 -9.29 17.12
CA TYR A 81 9.12 -10.21 18.13
C TYR A 81 9.00 -9.64 19.55
N ASN A 82 8.54 -8.41 19.69
CA ASN A 82 7.90 -8.01 20.95
C ASN A 82 7.02 -6.76 20.76
N PRO A 83 5.69 -6.82 20.90
CA PRO A 83 4.94 -5.66 21.32
C PRO A 83 5.31 -5.44 22.78
N GLY A 84 6.51 -4.91 23.02
CA GLY A 84 6.99 -4.71 24.37
C GLY A 84 5.93 -3.92 25.15
N GLY A 85 5.69 -4.33 26.39
CA GLY A 85 4.67 -3.73 27.26
C GLY A 85 4.83 -2.20 27.35
N ILE A 86 3.90 -1.53 28.03
CA ILE A 86 3.77 -0.05 28.07
C ILE A 86 5.12 0.68 28.21
N PHE A 87 6.07 0.14 28.98
CA PHE A 87 7.42 0.69 29.14
C PHE A 87 8.29 0.68 27.87
N ALA A 88 8.30 -0.40 27.09
CA ALA A 88 9.04 -0.47 25.82
C ALA A 88 8.48 0.52 24.80
N THR A 89 7.15 0.67 24.76
CA THR A 89 6.48 1.69 23.94
C THR A 89 6.88 3.11 24.38
N GLN A 90 6.97 3.36 25.70
CA GLN A 90 7.43 4.64 26.22
C GLN A 90 8.92 4.91 25.90
N GLU A 91 9.79 3.92 26.01
CA GLU A 91 11.20 4.04 25.62
C GLU A 91 11.33 4.40 24.14
N ARG A 92 10.61 3.69 23.27
CA ARG A 92 10.61 3.98 21.83
C ARG A 92 10.16 5.40 21.54
N LYS A 93 9.05 5.85 22.14
CA LYS A 93 8.56 7.23 22.01
C LYS A 93 9.57 8.27 22.51
N ARG A 94 10.35 7.97 23.56
CA ARG A 94 11.41 8.87 24.04
C ARG A 94 12.56 8.96 23.04
N ALA A 95 12.96 7.83 22.45
CA ALA A 95 13.98 7.81 21.40
C ALA A 95 13.50 8.58 20.15
N GLU A 96 12.28 8.34 19.68
CA GLU A 96 11.65 9.07 18.57
C GLU A 96 11.64 10.58 18.82
N LYS A 97 11.20 11.03 20.01
CA LYS A 97 11.24 12.44 20.40
C LYS A 97 12.64 13.02 20.42
N ARG A 98 13.65 12.22 20.81
CA ARG A 98 15.03 12.68 20.81
C ARG A 98 15.55 12.85 19.38
N ILE A 99 15.25 11.91 18.48
CA ILE A 99 15.59 12.01 17.05
C ILE A 99 14.94 13.25 16.44
N GLN A 100 13.67 13.53 16.74
CA GLN A 100 12.98 14.76 16.32
C GLN A 100 13.68 16.04 16.82
N ALA A 101 14.27 15.99 18.02
CA ALA A 101 14.99 17.10 18.62
C ALA A 101 16.45 17.24 18.14
N MET A 102 16.99 16.28 17.38
CA MET A 102 18.34 16.37 16.83
C MET A 102 18.44 17.51 15.82
N SER A 103 19.58 18.18 15.80
CA SER A 103 20.02 19.08 14.74
C SER A 103 20.33 18.28 13.46
N GLN A 104 20.44 18.98 12.34
CA GLN A 104 20.85 18.38 11.08
C GLN A 104 22.20 17.66 11.20
N ALA A 105 23.20 18.29 11.81
CA ALA A 105 24.52 17.70 11.99
C ALA A 105 24.47 16.43 12.86
N GLU A 106 23.66 16.43 13.93
CA GLU A 106 23.44 15.24 14.76
C GLU A 106 22.77 14.11 13.97
N LEU A 107 21.80 14.40 13.08
CA LEU A 107 21.14 13.40 12.25
C LEU A 107 22.09 12.78 11.21
N LEU A 108 22.93 13.59 10.56
CA LEU A 108 23.94 13.11 9.63
C LEU A 108 24.98 12.23 10.33
N ALA A 109 25.47 12.66 11.49
CA ALA A 109 26.40 11.87 12.30
C ALA A 109 25.75 10.56 12.80
N ALA A 110 24.46 10.58 13.15
CA ALA A 110 23.72 9.40 13.55
C ALA A 110 23.57 8.39 12.40
N LEU A 111 23.32 8.86 11.17
CA LEU A 111 23.27 7.99 9.99
C LEU A 111 24.60 7.28 9.77
N GLU A 112 25.72 7.99 9.83
CA GLU A 112 27.06 7.39 9.72
C GLU A 112 27.35 6.40 10.85
N GLN A 113 26.96 6.76 12.09
CA GLN A 113 27.13 5.87 13.22
C GLN A 113 26.36 4.56 13.05
N VAL A 114 25.09 4.63 12.66
CA VAL A 114 24.22 3.45 12.56
C VAL A 114 24.69 2.50 11.44
N LYS A 115 25.30 3.01 10.37
CA LYS A 115 25.94 2.18 9.32
C LYS A 115 27.05 1.28 9.86
N SER A 116 27.77 1.74 10.89
CA SER A 116 28.87 0.99 11.50
C SER A 116 28.41 -0.06 12.53
N LEU A 117 27.12 -0.08 12.88
CA LEU A 117 26.59 -1.02 13.85
C LEU A 117 26.22 -2.35 13.18
N ASP A 118 26.57 -3.44 13.83
CA ASP A 118 26.17 -4.80 13.42
C ASP A 118 24.71 -5.05 13.86
N LEU A 119 23.78 -4.51 13.07
CA LEU A 119 22.34 -4.64 13.26
C LEU A 119 21.75 -5.58 12.20
N ASP A 120 20.69 -6.31 12.57
CA ASP A 120 19.92 -7.01 11.56
C ASP A 120 19.28 -6.01 10.57
N THR A 121 19.10 -6.45 9.32
CA THR A 121 18.62 -5.60 8.23
C THR A 121 17.28 -4.94 8.55
N SER A 122 16.38 -5.61 9.28
CA SER A 122 15.06 -5.05 9.60
C SER A 122 15.14 -3.94 10.64
N ALA A 123 15.97 -4.09 11.67
CA ALA A 123 16.17 -3.05 12.67
C ALA A 123 16.92 -1.85 12.08
N LEU A 124 17.96 -2.11 11.28
CA LEU A 124 18.70 -1.09 10.56
C LEU A 124 17.76 -0.25 9.66
N PHE A 125 16.92 -0.92 8.86
CA PHE A 125 15.93 -0.27 8.01
C PHE A 125 15.05 0.71 8.81
N LYS A 126 14.49 0.29 9.94
CA LYS A 126 13.57 1.12 10.75
C LYS A 126 14.28 2.33 11.36
N ILE A 127 15.51 2.16 11.85
CA ILE A 127 16.27 3.28 12.43
C ILE A 127 16.65 4.28 11.34
N VAL A 128 17.11 3.80 10.19
CA VAL A 128 17.45 4.64 9.04
C VAL A 128 16.21 5.38 8.52
N GLU A 129 15.05 4.72 8.45
CA GLU A 129 13.77 5.34 8.09
C GLU A 129 13.40 6.50 9.03
N LEU A 130 13.54 6.31 10.35
CA LEU A 130 13.29 7.38 11.35
C LEU A 130 14.24 8.57 11.18
N LEU A 131 15.53 8.29 10.97
CA LEU A 131 16.55 9.33 10.79
C LEU A 131 16.32 10.12 9.49
N PHE A 132 16.05 9.45 8.37
CA PHE A 132 15.74 10.11 7.10
C PHE A 132 14.42 10.87 7.14
N THR A 133 13.43 10.38 7.88
CA THR A 133 12.17 11.11 8.07
C THR A 133 12.40 12.46 8.74
N GLU A 134 13.22 12.51 9.79
CA GLU A 134 13.52 13.78 10.48
C GLU A 134 14.51 14.66 9.71
N LEU A 135 15.50 14.05 9.05
CA LEU A 135 16.43 14.80 8.19
C LEU A 135 15.68 15.44 7.02
N GLY A 136 14.80 14.70 6.35
CA GLY A 136 13.93 15.19 5.28
C GLY A 136 13.00 16.33 5.69
N LYS A 137 12.66 16.44 6.98
CA LYS A 137 11.91 17.59 7.50
C LYS A 137 12.80 18.79 7.80
N LYS A 138 14.07 18.60 8.17
CA LYS A 138 14.97 19.69 8.59
C LYS A 138 15.82 20.21 7.45
N ASP A 139 16.46 19.32 6.70
CA ASP A 139 17.22 19.59 5.50
C ASP A 139 16.89 18.55 4.41
N PRO A 140 15.81 18.78 3.64
CA PRO A 140 15.41 17.87 2.57
C PRO A 140 16.41 17.83 1.41
N GLU A 141 17.21 18.87 1.20
CA GLU A 141 18.25 18.90 0.17
C GLU A 141 19.39 17.92 0.52
N ALA A 142 19.91 18.01 1.75
CA ALA A 142 20.94 17.07 2.22
C ALA A 142 20.42 15.63 2.22
N ALA A 143 19.17 15.41 2.65
CA ALA A 143 18.55 14.09 2.60
C ALA A 143 18.46 13.55 1.16
N ALA A 144 18.00 14.37 0.21
CA ALA A 144 17.86 13.96 -1.20
C ALA A 144 19.20 13.57 -1.82
N LYS A 145 20.26 14.35 -1.57
CA LYS A 145 21.62 14.07 -2.06
C LYS A 145 22.17 12.76 -1.49
N LEU A 146 21.94 12.48 -0.21
CA LEU A 146 22.36 11.21 0.40
C LEU A 146 21.67 9.98 -0.22
N LEU A 147 20.44 10.11 -0.70
CA LEU A 147 19.68 9.00 -1.30
C LEU A 147 20.15 8.57 -2.68
N ILE A 148 20.89 9.43 -3.39
CA ILE A 148 21.42 9.13 -4.72
C ILE A 148 22.93 8.90 -4.71
N ASP A 149 23.58 9.10 -3.56
CA ASP A 149 25.02 8.86 -3.39
C ASP A 149 25.32 7.36 -3.57
N PRO A 150 26.19 6.97 -4.53
CA PRO A 150 26.57 5.57 -4.74
C PRO A 150 27.17 4.89 -3.50
N GLY A 151 27.76 5.65 -2.58
CA GLY A 151 28.26 5.13 -1.29
C GLY A 151 27.15 4.64 -0.35
N ASN A 152 25.89 4.95 -0.67
CA ASN A 152 24.71 4.71 0.14
C ASN A 152 23.72 3.72 -0.48
N ASP A 153 24.15 2.88 -1.43
CA ASP A 153 23.30 1.85 -2.08
C ASP A 153 22.66 0.86 -1.08
N HIS A 154 23.20 0.75 0.14
CA HIS A 154 22.65 -0.06 1.24
C HIS A 154 21.45 0.60 1.95
N ILE A 155 21.19 1.89 1.69
CA ILE A 155 20.06 2.64 2.25
C ILE A 155 18.80 2.26 1.49
N ILE A 156 18.12 1.24 2.01
CA ILE A 156 16.83 0.81 1.51
C ILE A 156 15.77 1.65 2.22
N LEU A 157 15.07 2.53 1.49
CA LEU A 157 13.89 3.25 1.97
C LEU A 157 12.70 2.98 1.05
N SER A 158 11.50 3.10 1.60
CA SER A 158 10.28 3.06 0.80
C SER A 158 10.25 4.20 -0.23
N GLY A 159 9.70 3.96 -1.42
CA GLY A 159 9.52 4.99 -2.45
C GLY A 159 8.72 6.20 -1.94
N ILE A 160 7.76 5.95 -1.04
CA ILE A 160 6.95 6.98 -0.37
C ILE A 160 7.84 7.94 0.44
N LEU A 161 8.75 7.42 1.27
CA LEU A 161 9.64 8.28 2.05
C LEU A 161 10.57 9.09 1.14
N LYS A 162 11.13 8.45 0.10
CA LYS A 162 11.96 9.12 -0.92
C LYS A 162 11.20 10.28 -1.57
N GLY A 163 9.97 10.06 -2.03
CA GLY A 163 9.10 11.10 -2.59
C GLY A 163 8.80 12.22 -1.59
N SER A 164 8.55 11.89 -0.32
CA SER A 164 8.25 12.89 0.72
C SER A 164 9.40 13.86 1.02
N ILE A 165 10.65 13.37 0.96
CA ILE A 165 11.84 14.20 1.13
C ILE A 165 11.90 15.26 0.02
N LEU A 166 11.67 14.86 -1.23
CA LEU A 166 11.66 15.78 -2.36
C LEU A 166 10.46 16.72 -2.33
N ALA A 167 9.29 16.23 -1.94
CA ALA A 167 8.12 17.09 -1.74
C ALA A 167 8.40 18.19 -0.69
N ASN A 168 9.10 17.85 0.40
CA ASN A 168 9.52 18.82 1.41
C ASN A 168 10.53 19.85 0.87
N TRP A 169 11.47 19.42 0.02
CA TRP A 169 12.39 20.35 -0.65
C TRP A 169 11.62 21.28 -1.59
N ALA A 170 10.84 20.72 -2.50
CA ALA A 170 10.05 21.46 -3.49
C ALA A 170 9.06 22.43 -2.84
N LYS A 171 8.55 22.11 -1.63
CA LYS A 171 7.71 23.05 -0.86
C LYS A 171 8.47 24.30 -0.41
N ARG A 172 9.77 24.19 -0.15
CA ARG A 172 10.65 25.30 0.29
C ARG A 172 11.25 26.06 -0.88
N ASP A 173 11.74 25.32 -1.86
CA ASP A 173 12.45 25.84 -3.04
C ASP A 173 12.21 24.89 -4.22
N LEU A 174 11.07 25.09 -4.90
CA LEU A 174 10.71 24.31 -6.09
C LEU A 174 11.73 24.49 -7.22
N PRO A 175 12.15 25.71 -7.61
CA PRO A 175 13.15 25.89 -8.66
C PRO A 175 14.49 25.19 -8.36
N GLY A 176 15.01 25.32 -7.14
CA GLY A 176 16.28 24.68 -6.75
C GLY A 176 16.19 23.15 -6.76
N ALA A 177 15.11 22.59 -6.21
CA ALA A 177 14.88 21.15 -6.21
C ALA A 177 14.74 20.57 -7.64
N LEU A 178 14.01 21.27 -8.53
CA LEU A 178 13.87 20.86 -9.93
C LEU A 178 15.20 20.92 -10.67
N ALA A 179 15.93 22.04 -10.55
CA ALA A 179 17.22 22.21 -11.21
C ALA A 179 18.23 21.14 -10.79
N TRP A 180 18.29 20.83 -9.50
CA TRP A 180 19.10 19.72 -8.99
C TRP A 180 18.67 18.38 -9.57
N PHE A 181 17.37 18.07 -9.56
CA PHE A 181 16.88 16.79 -10.04
C PHE A 181 17.16 16.58 -11.54
N ASP A 182 16.95 17.61 -12.36
CA ASP A 182 17.23 17.56 -13.79
C ASP A 182 18.75 17.42 -14.06
N GLN A 183 19.60 18.06 -13.25
CA GLN A 183 21.05 17.87 -13.31
C GLN A 183 21.45 16.42 -13.01
N GLU A 184 20.86 15.80 -11.99
CA GLU A 184 21.14 14.41 -11.61
C GLU A 184 20.62 13.40 -12.65
N ILE A 185 19.50 13.71 -13.32
CA ILE A 185 19.07 12.94 -14.49
C ILE A 185 20.12 13.01 -15.60
N ALA A 186 20.60 14.22 -15.93
CA ALA A 186 21.62 14.42 -16.96
C ALA A 186 22.97 13.75 -16.61
N ALA A 187 23.32 13.70 -15.32
CA ALA A 187 24.50 13.01 -14.81
C ALA A 187 24.37 11.47 -14.82
N GLY A 188 23.17 10.93 -15.07
CA GLY A 188 22.92 9.50 -15.15
C GLY A 188 22.67 8.83 -13.79
N SER A 189 22.51 9.61 -12.71
CA SER A 189 22.26 9.11 -11.34
C SER A 189 20.96 8.29 -11.23
N PHE A 190 20.04 8.45 -12.19
CA PHE A 190 18.78 7.71 -12.28
C PHE A 190 18.73 6.66 -13.40
N THR A 191 19.86 6.25 -13.95
CA THR A 191 19.89 5.19 -14.96
C THR A 191 19.43 3.87 -14.35
N SER A 192 18.39 3.25 -14.92
CA SER A 192 17.88 1.98 -14.38
C SER A 192 18.82 0.81 -14.65
N LYS A 193 18.90 -0.10 -13.68
CA LYS A 193 19.53 -1.43 -13.82
C LYS A 193 18.48 -2.55 -13.91
N SER A 194 17.18 -2.23 -13.90
CA SER A 194 16.10 -3.21 -13.97
C SER A 194 15.90 -3.71 -15.40
N LEU A 195 15.31 -4.91 -15.53
CA LEU A 195 15.00 -5.51 -16.84
C LEU A 195 13.90 -4.75 -17.60
N ASP A 196 13.02 -4.08 -16.88
CA ASP A 196 11.93 -3.26 -17.46
C ASP A 196 12.37 -1.83 -17.76
N GLY A 197 13.62 -1.45 -17.45
CA GLY A 197 14.14 -0.11 -17.66
C GLY A 197 13.61 0.95 -16.69
N SER A 198 12.69 0.60 -15.79
CA SER A 198 12.07 1.54 -14.86
C SER A 198 13.00 1.88 -13.68
N ASN A 199 13.00 3.14 -13.25
CA ASN A 199 13.71 3.55 -12.04
C ASN A 199 12.71 4.03 -10.99
N GLY A 200 12.35 3.17 -10.04
CA GLY A 200 11.36 3.49 -9.01
C GLY A 200 11.70 4.72 -8.16
N GLN A 201 12.99 5.03 -7.96
CA GLN A 201 13.39 6.24 -7.25
C GLN A 201 13.14 7.49 -8.10
N ARG A 202 13.48 7.46 -9.39
CA ARG A 202 13.17 8.52 -10.35
C ARG A 202 11.67 8.78 -10.42
N LEU A 203 10.86 7.72 -10.54
CA LEU A 203 9.40 7.83 -10.57
C LEU A 203 8.85 8.44 -9.27
N SER A 204 9.43 8.10 -8.12
CA SER A 204 9.00 8.67 -6.83
C SER A 204 9.34 10.16 -6.70
N PHE A 205 10.48 10.60 -7.23
CA PHE A 205 10.85 12.01 -7.25
C PHE A 205 9.99 12.79 -8.25
N GLU A 206 9.80 12.26 -9.45
CA GLU A 206 8.94 12.90 -10.47
C GLU A 206 7.49 13.04 -9.95
N ALA A 207 6.95 12.01 -9.29
CA ALA A 207 5.64 12.07 -8.64
C ALA A 207 5.51 13.26 -7.67
N ALA A 208 6.53 13.50 -6.83
CA ALA A 208 6.53 14.61 -5.89
C ALA A 208 6.53 15.98 -6.59
N PHE A 209 7.30 16.12 -7.68
CA PHE A 209 7.33 17.35 -8.48
C PHE A 209 6.02 17.58 -9.22
N LEU A 210 5.48 16.56 -9.88
CA LEU A 210 4.22 16.67 -10.62
C LEU A 210 3.05 17.00 -9.71
N ALA A 211 3.00 16.44 -8.49
CA ALA A 211 1.99 16.81 -7.51
C ALA A 211 2.03 18.32 -7.21
N ARG A 212 3.23 18.88 -7.01
CA ARG A 212 3.41 20.31 -6.71
C ARG A 212 3.17 21.20 -7.92
N LEU A 213 3.76 20.85 -9.06
CA LEU A 213 3.63 21.59 -10.32
C LEU A 213 2.19 21.61 -10.80
N SER A 214 1.42 20.53 -10.61
CA SER A 214 -0.01 20.52 -10.98
C SER A 214 -0.81 21.66 -10.34
N LEU A 215 -0.37 22.15 -9.17
CA LEU A 215 -0.99 23.26 -8.46
C LEU A 215 -0.45 24.63 -8.87
N SER A 216 0.87 24.73 -9.11
CA SER A 216 1.54 26.03 -9.32
C SER A 216 1.83 26.37 -10.79
N ASP A 217 2.10 25.36 -11.60
CA ASP A 217 2.46 25.45 -13.02
C ASP A 217 2.00 24.18 -13.78
N PRO A 218 0.70 24.09 -14.10
CA PRO A 218 0.11 22.89 -14.71
C PRO A 218 0.68 22.57 -16.09
N GLU A 219 1.08 23.60 -16.86
CA GLU A 219 1.63 23.41 -18.20
C GLU A 219 2.98 22.68 -18.13
N THR A 220 3.87 23.12 -17.23
CA THR A 220 5.14 22.42 -16.99
C THR A 220 4.90 21.01 -16.47
N ALA A 221 3.91 20.79 -15.59
CA ALA A 221 3.57 19.45 -15.11
C ALA A 221 3.19 18.50 -16.26
N VAL A 222 2.33 18.95 -17.18
CA VAL A 222 1.91 18.16 -18.35
C VAL A 222 3.09 17.88 -19.28
N GLN A 223 3.94 18.87 -19.56
CA GLN A 223 5.13 18.69 -20.39
C GLN A 223 6.10 17.67 -19.80
N ARG A 224 6.35 17.75 -18.49
CA ARG A 224 7.21 16.79 -17.79
C ARG A 224 6.63 15.38 -17.83
N LEU A 225 5.33 15.23 -17.56
CA LEU A 225 4.66 13.93 -17.66
C LEU A 225 4.74 13.35 -19.08
N ALA A 226 4.61 14.18 -20.12
CA ALA A 226 4.68 13.75 -21.51
C ALA A 226 6.06 13.20 -21.92
N ALA A 227 7.13 13.60 -21.23
CA ALA A 227 8.49 13.09 -21.45
C ALA A 227 8.66 11.61 -21.05
N TYR A 228 7.70 11.05 -20.29
CA TYR A 228 7.69 9.64 -19.91
C TYR A 228 6.92 8.78 -20.91
N PRO A 229 7.32 7.51 -21.12
CA PRO A 229 6.53 6.53 -21.85
C PRO A 229 5.14 6.33 -21.23
N PRO A 230 4.08 6.03 -22.02
CA PRO A 230 2.70 5.89 -21.52
C PRO A 230 2.54 4.94 -20.31
N GLU A 231 3.29 3.85 -20.28
CA GLU A 231 3.30 2.86 -19.19
C GLU A 231 3.85 3.44 -17.87
N GLU A 232 4.89 4.27 -17.93
CA GLU A 232 5.50 4.89 -16.75
C GLU A 232 4.65 6.04 -16.21
N ARG A 233 3.92 6.75 -17.07
CA ARG A 233 2.97 7.80 -16.65
C ARG A 233 1.98 7.27 -15.62
N SER A 234 1.43 6.08 -15.85
CA SER A 234 0.50 5.45 -14.90
C SER A 234 1.16 5.09 -13.58
N ALA A 235 2.40 4.59 -13.61
CA ALA A 235 3.15 4.27 -12.42
C ALA A 235 3.41 5.52 -11.56
N ILE A 236 3.68 6.67 -12.18
CA ILE A 236 3.84 7.94 -11.48
C ILE A 236 2.56 8.30 -10.71
N PHE A 237 1.38 8.18 -11.33
CA PHE A 237 0.11 8.46 -10.64
C PHE A 237 -0.19 7.49 -9.49
N ILE A 238 0.20 6.22 -9.61
CA ILE A 238 0.10 5.27 -8.48
C ILE A 238 0.93 5.79 -7.30
N VAL A 239 2.14 6.28 -7.56
CA VAL A 239 3.01 6.83 -6.50
C VAL A 239 2.46 8.13 -5.92
N ILE A 240 1.91 9.04 -6.74
CA ILE A 240 1.26 10.27 -6.27
C ILE A 240 0.09 9.91 -5.32
N THR A 241 -0.81 9.02 -5.75
CA THR A 241 -1.99 8.61 -4.97
C THR A 241 -1.61 7.93 -3.66
N GLN A 242 -0.57 7.08 -3.66
CA GLN A 242 -0.07 6.45 -2.44
C GLN A 242 0.53 7.49 -1.48
N SER A 243 1.35 8.40 -2.00
CA SER A 243 2.06 9.40 -1.19
C SER A 243 1.11 10.26 -0.37
N ASP A 244 0.02 10.76 -0.95
CA ASP A 244 -0.98 11.55 -0.24
C ASP A 244 -1.67 10.78 0.89
N ARG A 245 -2.04 9.52 0.62
CA ARG A 245 -2.71 8.66 1.60
C ARG A 245 -1.86 8.44 2.84
N TYR A 246 -0.53 8.42 2.71
CA TYR A 246 0.40 8.16 3.80
C TYR A 246 0.99 9.42 4.45
N ILE A 247 1.14 10.53 3.70
CA ILE A 247 1.92 11.70 4.14
C ILE A 247 1.03 12.83 4.67
N THR A 248 0.01 13.24 3.92
CA THR A 248 -0.75 14.45 4.26
C THR A 248 -1.98 14.14 5.10
N GLY A 249 -2.53 12.93 5.01
CA GLY A 249 -3.74 12.51 5.73
C GLY A 249 -4.97 13.38 5.45
N THR A 250 -4.84 14.32 4.53
CA THR A 250 -5.80 15.37 4.21
C THR A 250 -5.79 15.48 2.70
N THR A 251 -6.87 15.04 2.07
CA THR A 251 -7.06 15.17 0.64
C THR A 251 -7.87 16.45 0.42
N ASP A 252 -7.19 17.57 0.18
CA ASP A 252 -7.86 18.79 -0.26
C ASP A 252 -8.47 18.53 -1.65
N VAL A 253 -9.75 18.85 -1.82
CA VAL A 253 -10.46 18.67 -3.10
C VAL A 253 -9.76 19.42 -4.23
N THR A 254 -9.12 20.56 -3.93
CA THR A 254 -8.32 21.34 -4.87
C THR A 254 -7.08 20.59 -5.36
N GLU A 255 -6.36 19.91 -4.45
CA GLU A 255 -5.19 19.09 -4.81
C GLU A 255 -5.59 17.86 -5.63
N LEU A 256 -6.74 17.27 -5.33
CA LEU A 256 -7.29 16.19 -6.15
C LEU A 256 -7.71 16.69 -7.53
N ALA A 257 -8.32 17.87 -7.62
CA ALA A 257 -8.75 18.44 -8.89
C ALA A 257 -7.56 18.78 -9.80
N SER A 258 -6.46 19.32 -9.25
CA SER A 258 -5.24 19.58 -10.03
C SER A 258 -4.61 18.29 -10.56
N ARG A 259 -4.67 17.20 -9.78
CA ARG A 259 -4.25 15.87 -10.25
C ARG A 259 -5.11 15.38 -11.41
N VAL A 260 -6.43 15.52 -11.32
CA VAL A 260 -7.32 15.10 -12.42
C VAL A 260 -7.01 15.92 -13.68
N ALA A 261 -6.79 17.22 -13.56
CA ALA A 261 -6.38 18.06 -14.69
C ALA A 261 -5.06 17.56 -15.33
N LEU A 262 -4.06 17.21 -14.52
CA LEU A 262 -2.82 16.59 -15.01
C LEU A 262 -3.09 15.25 -15.72
N ALA A 263 -3.98 14.41 -15.16
CA ALA A 263 -4.34 13.12 -15.75
C ALA A 263 -4.99 13.28 -17.14
N ARG A 264 -5.87 14.28 -17.31
CA ARG A 264 -6.47 14.60 -18.61
C ARG A 264 -5.44 14.94 -19.68
N GLY A 265 -4.33 15.56 -19.29
CA GLY A 265 -3.28 15.98 -20.22
C GLY A 265 -2.37 14.86 -20.73
N GLY A 266 -2.38 13.68 -20.11
CA GLY A 266 -1.33 12.68 -20.39
C GLY A 266 -1.72 11.20 -20.36
N LEU A 267 -2.95 10.86 -19.95
CA LEU A 267 -3.40 9.48 -19.74
C LEU A 267 -4.61 9.09 -20.59
N SER A 268 -4.87 7.79 -20.71
CA SER A 268 -6.08 7.27 -21.38
C SER A 268 -7.35 7.52 -20.54
N ALA A 269 -8.52 7.47 -21.18
CA ALA A 269 -9.80 7.64 -20.48
C ALA A 269 -10.00 6.62 -19.32
N GLU A 270 -9.57 5.38 -19.52
CA GLU A 270 -9.62 4.34 -18.48
C GLU A 270 -8.74 4.70 -17.27
N GLN A 271 -7.51 5.18 -17.53
CA GLN A 271 -6.59 5.60 -16.48
C GLN A 271 -7.09 6.84 -15.74
N GLN A 272 -7.70 7.79 -16.46
CA GLN A 272 -8.33 8.98 -15.89
C GLN A 272 -9.47 8.58 -14.94
N ALA A 273 -10.38 7.71 -15.39
CA ALA A 273 -11.47 7.20 -14.55
C ALA A 273 -10.97 6.49 -13.30
N LYS A 274 -9.88 5.71 -13.42
CA LYS A 274 -9.23 5.07 -12.28
C LYS A 274 -8.69 6.10 -11.27
N ILE A 275 -8.01 7.16 -11.72
CA ILE A 275 -7.45 8.19 -10.83
C ILE A 275 -8.54 8.93 -10.09
N ILE A 276 -9.63 9.27 -10.78
CA ILE A 276 -10.81 9.91 -10.15
C ILE A 276 -11.40 8.98 -9.07
N SER A 277 -11.59 7.71 -9.41
CA SER A 277 -12.11 6.69 -8.50
C SER A 277 -11.21 6.45 -7.28
N ASP A 278 -9.89 6.42 -7.47
CA ASP A 278 -8.93 6.27 -6.38
C ASP A 278 -8.93 7.51 -5.45
N SER A 279 -9.15 8.70 -6.02
CA SER A 279 -9.11 9.99 -5.30
C SER A 279 -10.26 10.13 -4.29
N ILE A 280 -11.42 9.54 -4.56
CA ILE A 280 -12.59 9.63 -3.69
C ILE A 280 -12.61 8.61 -2.55
N GLY A 281 -11.70 7.62 -2.56
CA GLY A 281 -11.77 6.47 -1.65
C GLY A 281 -11.78 6.84 -0.16
N SER A 282 -11.06 7.91 0.22
CA SER A 282 -11.05 8.40 1.61
C SER A 282 -12.41 8.98 2.05
N PHE A 283 -13.05 9.80 1.20
CA PHE A 283 -14.37 10.38 1.46
C PHE A 283 -15.44 9.29 1.46
N ALA A 284 -15.44 8.42 0.44
CA ALA A 284 -16.40 7.33 0.32
C ALA A 284 -16.29 6.33 1.49
N GLY A 285 -15.07 5.95 1.89
CA GLY A 285 -14.84 5.08 3.04
C GLY A 285 -15.40 5.66 4.34
N ALA A 286 -15.29 6.99 4.53
CA ALA A 286 -15.89 7.71 5.64
C ALA A 286 -17.43 7.84 5.54
N GLY A 287 -18.01 7.62 4.36
CA GLY A 287 -19.44 7.85 4.09
C GLY A 287 -19.77 9.32 3.86
N ASP A 288 -18.79 10.12 3.44
CA ASP A 288 -18.93 11.54 3.11
C ASP A 288 -19.26 11.72 1.62
N TYR A 289 -20.45 11.27 1.23
CA TYR A 289 -20.90 11.30 -0.16
C TYR A 289 -21.10 12.72 -0.72
N GLY A 290 -21.30 13.70 0.17
CA GLY A 290 -21.34 15.12 -0.21
C GLY A 290 -20.00 15.55 -0.81
N LYS A 291 -18.88 15.28 -0.12
CA LYS A 291 -17.55 15.58 -0.68
C LYS A 291 -17.22 14.80 -1.94
N VAL A 292 -17.72 13.57 -2.07
CA VAL A 292 -17.57 12.82 -3.33
C VAL A 292 -18.30 13.56 -4.45
N ALA A 293 -19.54 14.00 -4.24
CA ALA A 293 -20.30 14.75 -5.23
C ALA A 293 -19.64 16.09 -5.58
N ASP A 294 -19.22 16.87 -4.58
CA ASP A 294 -18.54 18.15 -4.77
C ASP A 294 -17.26 17.98 -5.60
N PHE A 295 -16.47 16.95 -5.31
CA PHE A 295 -15.27 16.62 -6.08
C PHE A 295 -15.59 16.25 -7.53
N LEU A 296 -16.56 15.36 -7.75
CA LEU A 296 -16.95 14.91 -9.10
C LEU A 296 -17.49 16.08 -9.95
N GLU A 297 -18.19 17.02 -9.31
CA GLU A 297 -18.64 18.25 -9.96
C GLU A 297 -17.47 19.18 -10.30
N GLN A 298 -16.57 19.41 -9.34
CA GLN A 298 -15.41 20.28 -9.52
C GLN A 298 -14.50 19.82 -10.67
N VAL A 299 -14.35 18.51 -10.86
CA VAL A 299 -13.52 17.96 -11.96
C VAL A 299 -14.31 17.72 -13.25
N ALA A 300 -15.57 18.13 -13.30
CA ALA A 300 -16.50 17.90 -14.41
C ALA A 300 -16.48 16.42 -14.87
N ALA A 301 -16.66 15.50 -13.92
CA ALA A 301 -16.63 14.07 -14.19
C ALA A 301 -17.70 13.66 -15.22
N THR A 302 -17.25 12.92 -16.23
CA THR A 302 -18.11 12.34 -17.28
C THR A 302 -19.06 11.28 -16.70
N PRO A 303 -20.13 10.90 -17.42
CA PRO A 303 -21.03 9.83 -16.97
C PRO A 303 -20.32 8.52 -16.65
N GLU A 304 -19.35 8.13 -17.48
CA GLU A 304 -18.56 6.91 -17.28
C GLU A 304 -17.71 6.99 -16.01
N GLU A 305 -17.11 8.15 -15.72
CA GLU A 305 -16.30 8.37 -14.52
C GLU A 305 -17.14 8.44 -13.26
N ARG A 306 -18.34 9.04 -13.34
CA ARG A 306 -19.32 9.00 -12.25
C ARG A 306 -19.72 7.56 -11.95
N ALA A 307 -19.99 6.75 -12.97
CA ALA A 307 -20.28 5.33 -12.78
C ALA A 307 -19.11 4.57 -12.14
N SER A 308 -17.88 4.74 -12.62
CA SER A 308 -16.68 4.14 -12.01
C SER A 308 -16.49 4.58 -10.55
N SER A 309 -16.76 5.86 -10.27
CA SER A 309 -16.66 6.44 -8.93
C SER A 309 -17.71 5.88 -7.98
N VAL A 310 -18.95 5.67 -8.43
CA VAL A 310 -19.99 5.02 -7.63
C VAL A 310 -19.59 3.58 -7.29
N ALA A 311 -19.09 2.82 -8.26
CA ALA A 311 -18.61 1.45 -8.02
C ALA A 311 -17.47 1.42 -6.99
N ALA A 312 -16.50 2.33 -7.10
CA ALA A 312 -15.40 2.46 -6.15
C ALA A 312 -15.88 2.88 -4.76
N ALA A 313 -16.82 3.83 -4.69
CA ALA A 313 -17.40 4.30 -3.44
C ALA A 313 -18.15 3.19 -2.69
N ALA A 314 -18.94 2.39 -3.43
CA ALA A 314 -19.62 1.22 -2.90
C ALA A 314 -18.63 0.22 -2.29
N GLY A 315 -17.61 -0.15 -3.07
CA GLY A 315 -16.57 -1.09 -2.65
C GLY A 315 -15.83 -0.65 -1.39
N GLU A 316 -15.34 0.60 -1.35
CA GLU A 316 -14.62 1.16 -0.20
C GLU A 316 -15.53 1.29 1.04
N ARG A 317 -16.74 1.82 0.90
CA ARG A 317 -17.65 1.98 2.04
C ARG A 317 -18.05 0.63 2.61
N PHE A 318 -18.53 -0.28 1.77
CA PHE A 318 -19.09 -1.55 2.23
C PHE A 318 -17.99 -2.43 2.79
N GLN A 319 -16.79 -2.43 2.21
CA GLN A 319 -15.65 -3.14 2.80
C GLN A 319 -15.28 -2.57 4.18
N ASN A 320 -15.27 -1.25 4.35
CA ASN A 320 -14.96 -0.62 5.63
C ASN A 320 -16.01 -0.91 6.71
N LEU A 321 -17.29 -0.78 6.39
CA LEU A 321 -18.40 -1.14 7.28
C LEU A 321 -18.44 -2.64 7.56
N GLY A 322 -18.23 -3.43 6.51
CA GLY A 322 -18.12 -4.88 6.54
C GLY A 322 -17.07 -5.28 7.56
N ARG A 323 -15.82 -4.82 7.44
CA ARG A 323 -14.74 -5.10 8.40
C ARG A 323 -15.11 -4.75 9.85
N LYS A 324 -15.81 -3.64 10.07
CA LYS A 324 -16.28 -3.18 11.39
C LYS A 324 -17.51 -3.93 11.91
N GLY A 325 -18.20 -4.71 11.07
CA GLY A 325 -19.44 -5.40 11.44
C GLY A 325 -20.64 -4.47 11.59
N THR A 326 -20.62 -3.33 10.89
CA THR A 326 -21.61 -2.25 11.01
C THR A 326 -22.34 -1.98 9.69
N LEU A 327 -22.30 -2.91 8.74
CA LEU A 327 -23.03 -2.80 7.50
C LEU A 327 -24.51 -3.13 7.76
N THR A 328 -25.41 -2.19 7.48
CA THR A 328 -26.85 -2.30 7.73
C THR A 328 -27.64 -1.84 6.51
N THR A 329 -28.94 -2.15 6.45
CA THR A 329 -29.84 -1.67 5.40
C THR A 329 -29.82 -0.15 5.28
N ALA A 330 -29.86 0.57 6.41
CA ALA A 330 -29.82 2.03 6.42
C ALA A 330 -28.54 2.61 5.78
N GLU A 331 -27.40 1.94 5.96
CA GLU A 331 -26.14 2.36 5.31
C GLU A 331 -26.15 2.07 3.80
N VAL A 332 -26.75 0.95 3.38
CA VAL A 332 -26.91 0.61 1.97
C VAL A 332 -27.92 1.56 1.29
N ASP A 333 -29.04 1.88 1.93
CA ASP A 333 -30.03 2.85 1.44
C ASP A 333 -29.43 4.24 1.28
N ARG A 334 -28.66 4.69 2.27
CA ARG A 334 -27.95 5.98 2.20
C ARG A 334 -26.98 6.04 1.02
N PHE A 335 -26.26 4.95 0.75
CA PHE A 335 -25.42 4.84 -0.44
C PHE A 335 -26.27 4.89 -1.72
N ARG A 336 -27.34 4.11 -1.80
CA ARG A 336 -28.21 3.99 -2.98
C ARG A 336 -28.87 5.33 -3.32
N GLU A 337 -29.33 6.08 -2.32
CA GLU A 337 -29.91 7.41 -2.48
C GLU A 337 -28.93 8.35 -3.17
N TRP A 338 -27.68 8.43 -2.68
CA TRP A 338 -26.64 9.23 -3.31
C TRP A 338 -26.27 8.72 -4.71
N ALA A 339 -26.07 7.41 -4.87
CA ALA A 339 -25.66 6.79 -6.13
C ALA A 339 -26.68 6.99 -7.25
N THR A 340 -27.98 7.07 -6.91
CA THR A 340 -29.07 7.34 -7.85
C THR A 340 -28.91 8.69 -8.54
N GLY A 341 -28.38 9.69 -7.83
CA GLY A 341 -28.06 11.00 -8.40
C GLY A 341 -26.85 11.01 -9.34
N GLN A 342 -26.09 9.90 -9.43
CA GLN A 342 -24.86 9.81 -10.21
C GLN A 342 -24.98 8.84 -11.41
N THR A 343 -25.57 7.65 -11.20
CA THR A 343 -25.71 6.57 -12.20
C THR A 343 -26.93 5.70 -11.86
N PRO A 344 -28.16 6.24 -12.03
CA PRO A 344 -29.39 5.56 -11.59
C PRO A 344 -29.54 4.14 -12.16
N GLU A 345 -29.06 3.91 -13.38
CA GLU A 345 -29.13 2.63 -14.08
C GLU A 345 -28.16 1.55 -13.58
N LYS A 346 -27.19 1.88 -12.73
CA LYS A 346 -26.19 0.91 -12.22
C LYS A 346 -26.13 0.77 -10.71
N VAL A 347 -26.98 1.52 -9.98
CA VAL A 347 -26.98 1.51 -8.50
C VAL A 347 -27.13 0.10 -7.95
N ASP A 348 -28.09 -0.67 -8.48
CA ASP A 348 -28.37 -2.02 -8.02
C ASP A 348 -27.21 -2.98 -8.32
N GLU A 349 -26.67 -2.95 -9.54
CA GLU A 349 -25.50 -3.75 -9.92
C GLU A 349 -24.33 -3.46 -8.97
N PHE A 350 -23.97 -2.18 -8.77
CA PHE A 350 -22.84 -1.80 -7.93
C PHE A 350 -23.06 -2.13 -6.45
N THR A 351 -24.29 -2.03 -5.96
CA THR A 351 -24.67 -2.47 -4.62
C THR A 351 -24.38 -3.96 -4.44
N GLY A 352 -24.85 -4.79 -5.37
CA GLY A 352 -24.63 -6.23 -5.36
C GLY A 352 -23.15 -6.60 -5.38
N ARG A 353 -22.38 -6.00 -6.30
CA ARG A 353 -20.94 -6.25 -6.44
C ARG A 353 -20.16 -5.89 -5.18
N ALA A 354 -20.52 -4.78 -4.52
CA ALA A 354 -19.89 -4.38 -3.26
C ALA A 354 -20.21 -5.36 -2.11
N LEU A 355 -21.45 -5.85 -2.02
CA LEU A 355 -21.83 -6.89 -1.04
C LEU A 355 -21.03 -8.20 -1.26
N ALA A 356 -20.76 -8.56 -2.51
CA ALA A 356 -19.95 -9.73 -2.85
C ALA A 356 -18.50 -9.60 -2.36
N VAL A 357 -17.91 -8.42 -2.49
CA VAL A 357 -16.56 -8.14 -1.97
C VAL A 357 -16.52 -8.28 -0.44
N VAL A 358 -17.56 -7.83 0.26
CA VAL A 358 -17.67 -8.01 1.72
C VAL A 358 -17.77 -9.48 2.08
N ALA A 359 -18.63 -10.24 1.37
CA ALA A 359 -18.81 -11.68 1.58
C ALA A 359 -17.55 -12.51 1.31
N ALA A 360 -16.68 -12.05 0.40
CA ALA A 360 -15.44 -12.74 0.03
C ALA A 360 -14.24 -12.45 0.97
N ASP A 361 -14.32 -11.45 1.85
CA ASP A 361 -13.21 -11.10 2.74
C ASP A 361 -13.04 -12.18 3.83
N ARG A 362 -12.00 -13.01 3.69
CA ARG A 362 -11.66 -14.12 4.59
C ARG A 362 -11.38 -13.71 6.04
N ARG A 363 -11.13 -12.42 6.29
CA ARG A 363 -10.93 -11.89 7.66
C ARG A 363 -12.25 -11.66 8.39
N THR A 364 -13.37 -11.89 7.71
CA THR A 364 -14.71 -11.66 8.24
C THR A 364 -15.31 -12.99 8.74
N ALA A 365 -15.90 -12.96 9.94
CA ALA A 365 -16.46 -14.14 10.58
C ALA A 365 -17.68 -14.70 9.83
N THR A 366 -17.94 -16.00 9.98
CA THR A 366 -19.04 -16.78 9.37
C THR A 366 -20.42 -16.10 9.51
N ASP A 367 -20.65 -15.34 10.59
CA ASP A 367 -21.91 -14.68 10.91
C ASP A 367 -22.29 -13.55 9.92
N ARG A 368 -21.33 -12.98 9.17
CA ARG A 368 -21.63 -11.89 8.23
C ARG A 368 -22.26 -12.36 6.92
N LEU A 369 -22.10 -13.62 6.52
CA LEU A 369 -22.78 -14.14 5.33
C LEU A 369 -24.30 -14.15 5.52
N ALA A 370 -24.78 -14.41 6.74
CA ALA A 370 -26.21 -14.34 7.06
C ALA A 370 -26.75 -12.91 6.87
N GLY A 371 -26.05 -11.90 7.41
CA GLY A 371 -26.43 -10.50 7.23
C GLY A 371 -26.36 -10.02 5.78
N ILE A 372 -25.40 -10.50 4.99
CA ILE A 372 -25.37 -10.21 3.54
C ILE A 372 -26.56 -10.87 2.82
N SER A 373 -26.89 -12.12 3.13
CA SER A 373 -28.08 -12.78 2.56
C SER A 373 -29.36 -12.03 2.91
N GLU A 374 -29.52 -11.56 4.15
CA GLU A 374 -30.67 -10.73 4.56
C GLU A 374 -30.76 -9.44 3.74
N LEU A 375 -29.63 -8.76 3.50
CA LEU A 375 -29.60 -7.57 2.64
C LEU A 375 -29.98 -7.90 1.20
N LEU A 376 -29.46 -9.00 0.64
CA LEU A 376 -29.81 -9.44 -0.72
C LEU A 376 -31.30 -9.71 -0.84
N SER A 377 -31.89 -10.49 0.07
CA SER A 377 -33.34 -10.76 0.07
C SER A 377 -34.16 -9.47 0.22
N HIS A 378 -33.76 -8.57 1.12
CA HIS A 378 -34.43 -7.28 1.28
C HIS A 378 -34.48 -6.47 -0.02
N TYR A 379 -33.37 -6.36 -0.75
CA TYR A 379 -33.34 -5.60 -2.01
C TYR A 379 -33.97 -6.33 -3.18
N GLN A 380 -33.94 -7.66 -3.17
CA GLN A 380 -34.65 -8.50 -4.13
C GLN A 380 -36.18 -8.30 -4.02
N GLU A 381 -36.70 -8.20 -2.80
CA GLU A 381 -38.12 -7.95 -2.53
C GLU A 381 -38.53 -6.48 -2.77
N SER A 382 -37.70 -5.52 -2.36
CA SER A 382 -38.06 -4.09 -2.37
C SER A 382 -37.82 -3.39 -3.71
N SER A 383 -36.80 -3.77 -4.47
CA SER A 383 -36.51 -3.14 -5.78
C SER A 383 -37.36 -3.70 -6.93
N GLY A 384 -37.90 -4.91 -6.76
CA GLY A 384 -38.63 -5.64 -7.80
C GLY A 384 -37.78 -6.01 -9.02
N ASN A 385 -36.44 -5.94 -8.92
CA ASN A 385 -35.51 -6.34 -9.96
C ASN A 385 -34.43 -7.30 -9.42
N ASP A 386 -33.72 -7.96 -10.32
CA ASP A 386 -32.71 -8.98 -9.98
C ASP A 386 -31.27 -8.41 -9.98
N ASP A 387 -31.07 -7.10 -10.19
CA ASP A 387 -29.75 -6.54 -10.52
C ASP A 387 -28.79 -6.52 -9.32
N VAL A 388 -29.31 -6.37 -8.09
CA VAL A 388 -28.49 -6.51 -6.87
C VAL A 388 -28.00 -7.94 -6.72
N LEU A 389 -28.88 -8.93 -6.87
CA LEU A 389 -28.53 -10.34 -6.75
C LEU A 389 -27.59 -10.79 -7.87
N LEU A 390 -27.85 -10.36 -9.11
CA LEU A 390 -26.98 -10.65 -10.26
C LEU A 390 -25.62 -9.97 -10.13
N GLY A 391 -25.56 -8.73 -9.65
CA GLY A 391 -24.30 -8.03 -9.36
C GLY A 391 -23.48 -8.75 -8.29
N PHE A 392 -24.15 -9.22 -7.23
CA PHE A 392 -23.53 -10.04 -6.18
C PHE A 392 -22.96 -11.33 -6.76
N LEU A 393 -23.77 -12.11 -7.47
CA LEU A 393 -23.37 -13.38 -8.04
C LEU A 393 -22.26 -13.23 -9.08
N GLY A 394 -22.32 -12.22 -9.95
CA GLY A 394 -21.30 -11.99 -10.97
C GLY A 394 -19.90 -11.65 -10.43
N THR A 395 -19.79 -11.19 -9.18
CA THR A 395 -18.49 -10.81 -8.57
C THR A 395 -18.06 -11.75 -7.45
N TRP A 396 -18.98 -12.49 -6.83
CA TRP A 396 -18.66 -13.35 -5.71
C TRP A 396 -17.86 -14.57 -6.17
N TYR A 397 -16.56 -14.57 -5.89
CA TYR A 397 -15.73 -15.76 -6.09
C TYR A 397 -16.23 -16.87 -5.18
N TYR A 398 -16.82 -17.90 -5.76
CA TYR A 398 -17.51 -18.94 -5.00
C TYR A 398 -16.57 -19.86 -4.22
N TRP A 399 -15.24 -19.80 -4.38
CA TRP A 399 -14.23 -20.62 -3.68
C TRP A 399 -14.67 -22.08 -3.40
N GLY A 400 -15.30 -22.75 -4.38
CA GLY A 400 -15.81 -24.12 -4.25
C GLY A 400 -17.22 -24.28 -3.66
N ASN A 401 -17.98 -23.21 -3.49
CA ASN A 401 -19.33 -23.19 -2.92
C ASN A 401 -20.43 -22.96 -3.99
N VAL A 402 -20.34 -23.73 -5.07
CA VAL A 402 -21.24 -23.65 -6.23
C VAL A 402 -22.70 -23.93 -5.83
N GLU A 403 -22.96 -24.78 -4.83
CA GLU A 403 -24.32 -25.06 -4.36
C GLU A 403 -24.98 -23.84 -3.70
N LYS A 404 -24.23 -23.03 -2.95
CA LYS A 404 -24.76 -21.76 -2.43
C LYS A 404 -25.02 -20.76 -3.55
N ALA A 405 -24.14 -20.70 -4.54
CA ALA A 405 -24.34 -19.88 -5.74
C ALA A 405 -25.65 -20.25 -6.45
N ARG A 406 -25.88 -21.56 -6.63
CA ARG A 406 -27.09 -22.11 -7.25
C ARG A 406 -28.34 -21.79 -6.43
N SER A 407 -28.30 -22.02 -5.13
CA SER A 407 -29.43 -21.71 -4.22
C SER A 407 -29.79 -20.22 -4.21
N LEU A 408 -28.80 -19.33 -4.27
CA LEU A 408 -29.05 -17.90 -4.41
C LEU A 408 -29.60 -17.56 -5.80
N ALA A 409 -29.07 -18.16 -6.87
CA ALA A 409 -29.55 -17.94 -8.23
C ALA A 409 -31.00 -18.39 -8.45
N GLU A 410 -31.50 -19.36 -7.68
CA GLU A 410 -32.91 -19.75 -7.70
C GLU A 410 -33.87 -18.62 -7.29
N GLN A 411 -33.37 -17.61 -6.56
CA GLN A 411 -34.14 -16.44 -6.12
C GLN A 411 -34.27 -15.36 -7.20
N ILE A 412 -33.58 -15.49 -8.34
CA ILE A 412 -33.73 -14.60 -9.50
C ILE A 412 -35.13 -14.76 -10.08
N HIS A 413 -35.89 -13.68 -10.17
CA HIS A 413 -37.28 -13.69 -10.64
C HIS A 413 -37.38 -13.93 -12.15
N ASP A 414 -36.52 -13.28 -12.94
CA ASP A 414 -36.48 -13.42 -14.39
C ASP A 414 -35.95 -14.83 -14.78
N PRO A 415 -36.79 -15.67 -15.40
CA PRO A 415 -36.42 -17.04 -15.72
C PRO A 415 -35.30 -17.14 -16.76
N GLU A 416 -35.18 -16.18 -17.69
CA GLU A 416 -34.13 -16.18 -18.70
C GLU A 416 -32.79 -15.78 -18.11
N ARG A 417 -32.77 -14.75 -17.26
CA ARG A 417 -31.57 -14.33 -16.53
C ARG A 417 -31.09 -15.42 -15.58
N ARG A 418 -32.03 -16.06 -14.86
CA ARG A 418 -31.75 -17.22 -14.00
C ARG A 418 -31.12 -18.36 -14.79
N ALA A 419 -31.72 -18.76 -15.91
CA ALA A 419 -31.19 -19.83 -16.75
C ALA A 419 -29.78 -19.51 -17.30
N ARG A 420 -29.55 -18.27 -17.72
CA ARG A 420 -28.22 -17.80 -18.18
C ARG A 420 -27.16 -17.96 -17.09
N PHE A 421 -27.46 -17.48 -15.88
CA PHE A 421 -26.52 -17.54 -14.76
C PHE A 421 -26.24 -18.98 -14.30
N LEU A 422 -27.29 -19.81 -14.18
CA LEU A 422 -27.14 -21.23 -13.87
C LEU A 422 -26.33 -21.97 -14.94
N GLY A 423 -26.49 -21.59 -16.21
CA GLY A 423 -25.67 -22.05 -17.33
C GLY A 423 -24.18 -21.74 -17.12
N SER A 424 -23.82 -20.51 -16.76
CA SER A 424 -22.41 -20.12 -16.55
C SER A 424 -21.74 -20.87 -15.40
N LEU A 425 -22.49 -21.23 -14.34
CA LEU A 425 -21.96 -22.04 -13.24
C LEU A 425 -21.55 -23.45 -13.68
N SER A 426 -22.20 -24.01 -14.71
CA SER A 426 -21.89 -25.36 -15.21
C SER A 426 -20.63 -25.40 -16.08
N THR A 427 -20.25 -24.27 -16.69
CA THR A 427 -19.04 -24.15 -17.52
C THR A 427 -17.77 -23.84 -16.72
N ASP A 428 -17.90 -23.31 -15.51
CA ASP A 428 -16.78 -22.84 -14.67
C ASP A 428 -16.16 -23.92 -13.76
N VAL A 429 -16.52 -25.20 -13.94
CA VAL A 429 -16.00 -26.35 -13.16
C VAL A 429 -14.54 -26.73 -13.54
N ARG A 430 -13.77 -25.83 -14.16
CA ARG A 430 -12.35 -26.07 -14.49
C ARG A 430 -11.45 -24.91 -14.04
N SER A 431 -11.01 -24.95 -12.78
CA SER A 431 -9.60 -25.22 -12.42
C SER A 431 -9.35 -24.84 -10.94
N PRO A 432 -8.70 -25.72 -10.14
CA PRO A 432 -8.17 -25.37 -8.83
C PRO A 432 -7.00 -24.38 -8.88
#